data_AF-A0A2E4JT46-F1
#
_entry.id   AF-A0A2E4JT46-F1
#
_cell.length_a   1.000
_cell.length_b   1.000
_cell.length_c   1.000
_cell.angle_alpha   90.00
_cell.angle_beta   90.00
_cell.angle_gamma   90.00
#
_symmetry.space_group_name_H-M   'P 1'
#
loop_
_entity.id
_entity.type
_entity.pdbx_description
1 polymer ?
#
loop_
_entity_poly.entity_id
_entity_poly.type
_entity_poly.pdbx_seq_one_letter_code
_entity_poly.pdbx_strand_id
1 'polypeptide(L)' 'MAQFQFIIGGKLVTFDNWEDVPEEFEHVIKFIPDIPSEPHTDEEHEELKQWNIRLQELMEKERARSN' A
#
# COMPACT_ATOMS: atom_id res chain seq x y z
N MET A 1 7.72 -11.16 -1.82
CA MET A 1 6.44 -11.19 -1.07
C MET A 1 6.19 -9.82 -0.54
N ALA A 2 5.07 -9.22 -0.94
CA ALA A 2 4.65 -7.91 -0.46
C ALA A 2 4.34 -7.94 1.05
N GLN A 3 4.45 -6.79 1.69
CA GLN A 3 4.08 -6.60 3.08
C GLN A 3 3.50 -5.21 3.30
N PHE A 4 2.25 -5.18 3.75
CA PHE A 4 1.53 -3.98 4.10
C PHE A 4 1.10 -4.07 5.57
N GLN A 5 1.29 -3.00 6.34
CA GLN A 5 0.90 -2.95 7.75
C GLN A 5 0.13 -1.67 8.04
N PHE A 6 -0.98 -1.82 8.75
CA PHE A 6 -1.88 -0.73 9.09
C PHE A 6 -2.34 -0.82 10.54
N ILE A 7 -2.77 0.31 11.10
CA ILE A 7 -3.57 0.33 12.33
C ILE A 7 -5.04 0.31 11.95
N ILE A 8 -5.78 -0.66 12.48
CA ILE A 8 -7.23 -0.81 12.28
C ILE A 8 -7.87 -1.17 13.63
N GLY A 9 -8.78 -0.34 14.11
CA GLY A 9 -9.40 -0.51 15.43
C GLY A 9 -8.37 -0.47 16.56
N GLY A 10 -7.34 0.38 16.43
CA GLY A 10 -6.22 0.48 17.37
C GLY A 10 -5.26 -0.72 17.40
N LYS A 11 -5.34 -1.66 16.44
CA LYS A 11 -4.46 -2.84 16.36
C LYS A 11 -3.62 -2.83 15.10
N LEU A 12 -2.39 -3.31 15.20
CA LEU A 12 -1.52 -3.55 14.05
C LEU A 12 -1.98 -4.80 13.29
N VAL A 13 -2.35 -4.61 12.03
CA VAL A 13 -2.78 -5.68 11.11
C VAL A 13 -1.80 -5.73 9.95
N THR A 14 -1.41 -6.94 9.54
CA THR A 14 -0.46 -7.18 8.44
C THR A 14 -1.17 -7.91 7.30
N PHE A 15 -0.93 -7.45 6.08
CA PHE A 15 -1.40 -8.05 4.84
C PHE A 15 -0.20 -8.37 3.95
N ASP A 16 -0.24 -9.51 3.28
CA ASP A 16 0.72 -9.95 2.28
C ASP A 16 0.19 -9.79 0.85
N ASN A 17 -1.13 -9.63 0.67
CA ASN A 17 -1.75 -9.29 -0.61
C ASN A 17 -2.36 -7.88 -0.57
N TRP A 18 -2.24 -7.16 -1.69
CA TRP A 18 -2.84 -5.83 -1.83
C TRP A 18 -4.38 -5.87 -1.82
N GLU A 19 -4.98 -6.91 -2.39
CA GLU A 19 -6.44 -7.05 -2.49
C GLU A 19 -7.13 -7.21 -1.12
N ASP A 20 -6.39 -7.66 -0.11
CA ASP A 20 -6.88 -7.81 1.26
C ASP A 20 -6.83 -6.50 2.06
N VAL A 21 -6.14 -5.46 1.55
CA VAL A 21 -6.02 -4.18 2.23
C VAL A 21 -7.37 -3.46 2.24
N PRO A 22 -7.94 -3.14 3.42
CA PRO A 22 -9.24 -2.51 3.50
C PRO A 22 -9.21 -1.07 3.03
N GLU A 23 -10.33 -0.57 2.53
CA GLU A 23 -10.48 0.83 2.14
C GLU A 23 -10.41 1.79 3.34
N GLU A 24 -10.81 1.31 4.52
CA GLU A 24 -10.80 2.06 5.78
C GLU A 24 -9.74 1.55 6.75
N PHE A 25 -8.90 2.46 7.23
CA PHE A 25 -7.89 2.21 8.25
C PHE A 25 -7.64 3.50 9.05
N GLU A 26 -6.83 3.42 10.10
CA GLU A 26 -6.42 4.58 10.91
C GLU A 26 -5.07 5.14 10.42
N HIS A 27 -4.04 4.29 10.37
CA HIS A 27 -2.69 4.68 9.99
C HIS A 27 -2.02 3.67 9.07
N VAL A 28 -1.27 4.14 8.08
CA VAL A 28 -0.32 3.29 7.35
C VAL A 28 0.99 3.21 8.12
N ILE A 29 1.42 1.99 8.46
CA ILE A 29 2.66 1.74 9.19
C ILE A 29 3.77 1.25 8.26
N LYS A 30 3.43 0.39 7.30
CA LYS A 30 4.38 -0.18 6.35
C LYS A 30 3.73 -0.39 4.99
N PHE A 31 4.44 -0.01 3.92
CA PHE A 31 4.00 -0.23 2.54
C PHE A 31 5.19 -0.74 1.71
N ILE A 32 5.28 -2.05 1.53
CA ILE A 32 6.33 -2.71 0.75
C ILE A 32 5.66 -3.60 -0.29
N PRO A 33 5.41 -3.11 -1.52
CA PRO A 33 4.91 -3.95 -2.59
C PRO A 33 5.96 -4.96 -3.05
N ASP A 34 5.53 -6.03 -3.73
CA ASP A 34 6.45 -6.93 -4.42
C ASP A 34 6.87 -6.28 -5.74
N ILE A 35 8.16 -6.00 -5.87
CA ILE A 35 8.75 -5.39 -7.05
C ILE A 35 9.53 -6.50 -7.77
N PRO A 36 9.31 -6.73 -9.09
CA PRO A 36 10.11 -7.68 -9.84
C PRO A 36 11.60 -7.32 -9.78
N SER A 37 12.49 -8.22 -10.19
CA SER A 37 13.92 -7.90 -10.31
C SER A 37 14.19 -7.16 -11.63
N GLU A 38 15.15 -6.25 -11.64
CA GLU A 38 15.63 -5.65 -12.89
C GLU A 38 16.30 -6.69 -13.80
N PRO A 39 16.29 -6.50 -15.13
CA PRO A 39 15.68 -5.39 -15.87
C PRO A 39 14.15 -5.53 -16.01
N HIS A 40 13.44 -4.41 -15.90
CA HIS A 40 11.99 -4.37 -16.08
C HIS A 40 11.61 -4.14 -17.54
N THR A 41 10.51 -4.75 -17.96
CA THR A 41 9.77 -4.46 -19.19
C THR A 41 8.94 -3.18 -19.04
N ASP A 42 8.51 -2.59 -20.16
CA ASP A 42 7.64 -1.40 -20.14
C ASP A 42 6.30 -1.67 -19.43
N GLU A 43 5.75 -2.89 -19.58
CA GLU A 43 4.53 -3.31 -18.89
C GLU A 43 4.74 -3.36 -17.36
N GLU A 44 5.85 -3.94 -16.90
CA GLU A 44 6.22 -3.92 -15.48
C GLU A 44 6.44 -2.50 -14.96
N HIS A 45 7.01 -1.59 -15.77
CA HIS A 45 7.12 -0.19 -15.39
C HIS A 45 5.77 0.49 -15.20
N GLU A 46 4.76 0.19 -16.02
CA GLU A 46 3.40 0.70 -15.83
C GLU A 46 2.75 0.15 -14.56
N GLU A 47 2.95 -1.14 -14.25
CA GLU A 47 2.49 -1.73 -13.00
C GLU A 47 3.17 -1.11 -11.78
N LEU A 48 4.48 -0.86 -11.85
CA LEU A 48 5.24 -0.23 -10.78
C LEU A 48 4.78 1.21 -10.50
N LYS A 49 4.36 1.95 -11.54
CA LYS A 49 3.77 3.29 -11.36
C LYS A 49 2.49 3.24 -10.53
N GLN A 50 1.70 2.16 -10.63
CA GLN A 50 0.46 2.01 -9.85
C GLN A 50 0.74 1.96 -8.35
N TRP A 51 1.87 1.40 -7.91
CA TRP A 51 2.21 1.37 -6.48
C TRP A 51 2.41 2.76 -5.89
N ASN A 52 2.99 3.69 -6.65
CA ASN A 52 3.11 5.07 -6.20
C ASN A 52 1.74 5.74 -6.07
N ILE A 53 0.84 5.53 -7.04
CA ILE A 53 -0.53 6.08 -7.00
C ILE A 53 -1.26 5.56 -5.76
N ARG A 54 -1.26 4.25 -5.54
CA ARG A 54 -1.86 3.61 -4.36
C ARG A 54 -1.33 4.19 -3.05
N LEU A 55 -0.01 4.38 -2.94
CA LEU A 55 0.57 4.97 -1.73
C LEU A 55 0.06 6.40 -1.49
N GLN A 56 0.00 7.24 -2.53
CA GLN A 56 -0.52 8.61 -2.41
C GLN A 56 -1.98 8.62 -1.96
N GLU A 57 -2.82 7.75 -2.51
CA GLU A 57 -4.23 7.60 -2.12
C GLU A 57 -4.36 7.20 -0.64
N LEU A 58 -3.51 6.28 -0.16
CA LEU A 58 -3.50 5.89 1.26
C LEU A 58 -3.13 7.09 2.15
N MET A 59 -2.11 7.88 1.78
CA MET A 59 -1.72 9.08 2.54
C MET A 59 -2.83 10.13 2.59
N GLU A 60 -3.56 10.31 1.48
CA GLU A 60 -4.70 11.23 1.43
C GLU A 60 -5.84 10.76 2.34
N LYS A 61 -6.19 9.47 2.29
CA LYS A 61 -7.22 8.88 3.16
C LYS A 61 -6.89 9.04 4.64
N GLU A 62 -5.65 8.75 5.03
CA GLU A 62 -5.18 8.92 6.42
C GLU A 62 -5.27 10.38 6.87
N ARG A 63 -4.81 11.31 6.02
CA ARG A 63 -4.86 12.74 6.31
C ARG A 63 -6.30 13.25 6.43
N ALA A 64 -7.21 12.81 5.56
CA ALA A 64 -8.61 13.20 5.58
C ALA A 64 -9.35 12.74 6.85
N ARG A 65 -8.94 11.61 7.45
CA ARG A 65 -9.48 11.12 8.73
C ARG A 65 -8.98 11.88 9.96
N SER A 66 -7.84 12.55 9.85
CA SER A 66 -7.19 13.23 10.98
C SER A 66 -7.77 14.62 11.27
N ASN A 67 -8.83 15.03 10.59
CA ASN A 67 -9.39 16.39 10.57
C ASN A 67 -10.87 16.39 10.98
#